data_AF-A0A127T6P7-F1
#
_entry.id   AF-A0A127T6P7-F1
#
_cell.length_a   1.000
_cell.length_b   1.000
_cell.length_c   1.000
_cell.angle_alpha   90.00
_cell.angle_beta   90.00
_cell.angle_gamma   90.00
#
_symmetry.space_group_name_H-M   'P 1'
#
loop_
_entity.id
_entity.type
_entity.pdbx_description
1 polymer ?
#
loop_
_entity_poly.entity_id
_entity_poly.type
_entity_poly.pdbx_seq_one_letter_code
_entity_poly.pdbx_strand_id
1 'polypeptide(L)'
;MKKGKCHLMNNENFKPFKSISSGKKVLIAILSLISGAIFLGLGQAIPQFKTTFESFGAEVPVLTAFIVNISPIYFPLAFISLIPIISLLISSKISFNIHNLIFRATVVVCVFAICCFMLSLFAMYLPVLELSNTKS
;
A
#
# COMPACT_ATOMS: atom_id res chain seq x y z
N MET A 1 36.93 50.76 -27.81
CA MET A 1 36.83 49.39 -27.24
C MET A 1 35.37 49.07 -26.93
N LYS A 2 34.93 47.86 -27.28
CA LYS A 2 33.52 47.44 -27.45
C LYS A 2 32.72 47.43 -26.13
N LYS A 3 31.54 48.07 -26.14
CA LYS A 3 30.46 47.81 -25.17
C LYS A 3 29.94 46.38 -25.42
N GLY A 4 30.24 45.47 -24.50
CA GLY A 4 29.66 44.13 -24.50
C GLY A 4 28.17 44.21 -24.21
N LYS A 5 27.33 43.95 -25.20
CA LYS A 5 25.91 43.69 -25.02
C LYS A 5 25.78 42.36 -24.27
N CYS A 6 25.47 42.41 -22.97
CA CYS A 6 24.86 41.27 -22.30
C CYS A 6 23.49 41.06 -22.93
N HIS A 7 23.41 40.08 -23.84
CA HIS A 7 22.15 39.51 -24.26
C HIS A 7 21.52 38.86 -23.04
N LEU A 8 20.54 39.55 -22.44
CA LEU A 8 19.54 38.94 -21.56
C LEU A 8 18.85 37.85 -22.38
N MET A 9 19.30 36.60 -22.20
CA MET A 9 18.57 35.44 -22.71
C MET A 9 17.22 35.41 -22.01
N ASN A 10 16.19 35.68 -22.81
CA ASN A 10 14.80 35.62 -22.47
C ASN A 10 14.45 34.18 -22.07
N ASN A 11 14.43 33.87 -20.78
CA ASN A 11 14.03 32.55 -20.28
C ASN A 11 12.50 32.50 -20.09
N GLU A 12 11.78 32.72 -21.18
CA GLU A 12 10.30 32.70 -21.26
C GLU A 12 9.69 31.28 -21.25
N ASN A 13 10.40 30.26 -20.75
CA ASN A 13 9.86 28.91 -20.69
C ASN A 13 9.88 28.27 -19.29
N PHE A 14 9.90 29.08 -18.24
CA PHE A 14 9.45 28.60 -16.93
C PHE A 14 7.93 28.51 -16.92
N LYS A 15 7.39 27.42 -17.51
CA LYS A 15 6.01 27.02 -17.22
C LYS A 15 5.93 26.81 -15.71
N PRO A 16 5.09 27.56 -14.97
CA PRO A 16 4.98 27.37 -13.54
C PRO A 16 4.59 25.91 -13.31
N PHE A 17 5.40 25.20 -12.51
CA PHE A 17 5.07 23.85 -12.08
C PHE A 17 3.69 23.92 -11.42
N LYS A 18 2.68 23.37 -12.10
CA LYS A 18 1.33 23.29 -11.56
C LYS A 18 1.41 22.39 -10.34
N SER A 19 1.40 22.98 -9.14
CA SER A 19 1.58 22.22 -7.91
C SER A 19 0.31 21.40 -7.64
N ILE A 20 0.50 20.20 -7.09
CA ILE A 20 -0.63 19.39 -6.61
C ILE A 20 -1.31 20.11 -5.43
N SER A 21 -2.65 20.08 -5.42
CA SER A 21 -3.42 20.61 -4.30
C SER A 21 -3.08 19.89 -2.99
N SER A 22 -3.02 20.65 -1.90
CA SER A 22 -2.68 20.12 -0.56
C SER A 22 -3.58 18.93 -0.18
N GLY A 23 -4.87 18.96 -0.54
CA GLY A 23 -5.81 17.86 -0.28
C GLY A 23 -5.42 16.53 -0.93
N LYS A 24 -4.87 16.55 -2.16
CA LYS A 24 -4.41 15.31 -2.82
C LYS A 24 -3.19 14.71 -2.12
N LYS A 25 -2.26 15.54 -1.61
CA LYS A 25 -1.10 15.06 -0.85
C LYS A 25 -1.53 14.38 0.45
N VAL A 26 -2.47 15.00 1.16
CA VAL A 26 -3.07 14.43 2.39
C VAL A 26 -3.75 13.10 2.08
N LEU A 27 -4.52 13.03 0.99
CA LEU A 27 -5.20 11.79 0.59
C LEU A 27 -4.20 10.66 0.25
N ILE A 28 -3.12 10.95 -0.48
CA ILE A 28 -2.06 9.97 -0.74
C ILE A 28 -1.47 9.45 0.57
N ALA A 29 -1.15 10.35 1.49
CA ALA A 29 -0.59 9.96 2.78
C ALA A 29 -1.53 9.06 3.57
N ILE A 30 -2.81 9.41 3.65
CA ILE A 30 -3.83 8.61 4.33
C ILE A 30 -3.96 7.22 3.68
N LEU A 31 -4.09 7.15 2.35
CA LEU A 31 -4.25 5.87 1.65
C LEU A 31 -3.02 4.97 1.81
N SER A 32 -1.82 5.54 1.76
CA SER A 32 -0.57 4.82 2.04
C SER A 32 -0.52 4.28 3.47
N LEU A 33 -0.88 5.10 4.47
CA LEU A 33 -0.91 4.68 5.86
C LEU A 33 -1.94 3.57 6.11
N ILE A 34 -3.15 3.70 5.55
CA ILE A 34 -4.19 2.66 5.65
C ILE A 34 -3.70 1.35 5.04
N SER A 35 -3.12 1.40 3.84
CA SER A 35 -2.58 0.21 3.15
C SER A 35 -1.49 -0.46 3.98
N GLY A 36 -0.55 0.33 4.53
CA GLY A 36 0.53 -0.18 5.37
C GLY A 36 0.02 -0.78 6.66
N ALA A 37 -0.97 -0.15 7.31
CA ALA A 37 -1.61 -0.68 8.50
C ALA A 37 -2.32 -2.01 8.23
N ILE A 38 -3.02 -2.15 7.10
CA ILE A 38 -3.65 -3.41 6.69
C ILE A 38 -2.59 -4.50 6.53
N PHE A 39 -1.51 -4.25 5.79
CA PHE A 39 -0.47 -5.24 5.56
C PHE A 39 0.25 -5.64 6.85
N LEU A 40 0.60 -4.67 7.71
CA LEU A 40 1.17 -4.97 9.03
C LEU A 40 0.21 -5.80 9.88
N GLY A 41 -1.06 -5.40 9.93
CA GLY A 41 -2.10 -6.11 10.65
C GLY A 41 -2.24 -7.55 10.19
N LEU A 42 -2.28 -7.80 8.88
CA LEU A 42 -2.32 -9.14 8.31
C LEU A 42 -1.05 -9.95 8.63
N GLY A 43 0.13 -9.34 8.46
CA GLY A 43 1.42 -10.00 8.75
C GLY A 43 1.57 -10.42 10.21
N GLN A 44 0.94 -9.69 11.14
CA GLN A 44 0.94 -10.04 12.57
C GLN A 44 -0.21 -10.99 12.95
N ALA A 45 -1.41 -10.76 12.43
CA ALA A 45 -2.59 -11.52 12.82
C ALA A 45 -2.58 -12.95 12.26
N ILE A 46 -2.25 -13.12 10.97
CA ILE A 46 -2.34 -14.43 10.29
C ILE A 46 -1.50 -15.52 10.99
N PRO A 47 -0.24 -15.29 11.37
CA PRO A 47 0.55 -16.30 12.09
C PRO A 47 -0.08 -16.77 13.41
N GLN A 48 -0.86 -15.92 14.11
CA GLN A 48 -1.54 -16.29 15.36
C GLN A 48 -2.68 -17.28 15.14
N PHE A 49 -3.28 -17.29 13.94
CA PHE A 49 -4.31 -18.26 13.60
C PHE A 49 -3.74 -19.66 13.39
N LYS A 50 -2.48 -19.78 12.94
CA LYS A 50 -1.82 -21.09 12.74
C LYS A 50 -1.80 -21.90 14.03
N THR A 51 -1.32 -21.31 15.13
CA THR A 51 -1.25 -21.96 16.44
C THR A 51 -2.65 -22.31 16.96
N THR A 52 -3.64 -21.48 16.65
CA THR A 52 -5.04 -21.71 17.03
C THR A 52 -5.62 -22.91 16.29
N PHE A 53 -5.41 -23.04 14.97
CA PHE A 53 -5.94 -24.17 14.20
C PHE A 53 -5.25 -25.49 14.54
N GLU A 54 -3.93 -25.48 14.75
CA GLU A 54 -3.20 -26.65 15.23
C GLU A 54 -3.73 -27.15 16.58
N SER A 55 -4.12 -26.23 17.47
CA SER A 55 -4.70 -26.59 18.78
C SER A 55 -6.07 -27.27 18.69
N PHE A 56 -6.82 -27.06 17.61
CA PHE A 56 -8.11 -27.73 17.38
C PHE A 56 -7.97 -29.14 16.81
N GLY A 57 -6.75 -29.58 16.45
CA GLY A 57 -6.52 -30.87 15.80
C GLY A 57 -7.20 -31.00 14.43
N ALA A 58 -7.65 -29.89 13.85
CA ALA A 58 -8.39 -29.86 12.60
C ALA A 58 -7.42 -29.81 11.41
N GLU A 59 -7.69 -30.59 10.37
CA GLU A 59 -7.04 -30.41 9.08
C GLU A 59 -7.40 -29.02 8.53
N VAL A 60 -6.38 -28.23 8.21
CA VAL A 60 -6.57 -26.85 7.79
C VAL A 60 -6.90 -26.82 6.29
N PRO A 61 -7.97 -26.13 5.87
CA PRO A 61 -8.30 -25.98 4.45
C PRO A 61 -7.12 -25.45 3.64
N VAL A 62 -6.99 -25.94 2.40
CA VAL A 62 -5.87 -25.59 1.51
C VAL A 62 -5.71 -24.08 1.34
N LEU A 63 -6.82 -23.35 1.21
CA LEU A 63 -6.81 -21.90 1.07
C LEU A 63 -6.25 -21.20 2.33
N THR A 64 -6.64 -21.67 3.52
CA THR A 64 -6.14 -21.15 4.79
C THR A 64 -4.65 -21.42 4.94
N ALA A 65 -4.20 -22.65 4.65
CA ALA A 65 -2.79 -23.01 4.70
C ALA A 65 -1.94 -22.17 3.72
N PHE A 66 -2.46 -21.92 2.52
CA PHE A 66 -1.81 -21.04 1.55
C PHE A 66 -1.64 -19.61 2.09
N ILE A 67 -2.71 -19.00 2.62
CA ILE A 67 -2.66 -17.65 3.19
C ILE A 67 -1.70 -17.55 4.37
N VAL A 68 -1.68 -18.56 5.26
CA VAL A 68 -0.72 -18.62 6.37
C VAL A 68 0.72 -18.62 5.85
N ASN A 69 1.02 -19.44 4.84
CA ASN A 69 2.36 -19.58 4.28
C ASN A 69 2.85 -18.32 3.58
N ILE A 70 1.98 -17.57 2.89
CA ILE A 70 2.36 -16.32 2.22
C ILE A 70 2.34 -15.10 3.16
N SER A 71 1.84 -15.24 4.39
CA SER A 71 1.69 -14.10 5.32
C SER A 71 2.95 -13.26 5.57
N PRO A 72 4.19 -13.82 5.56
CA PRO A 72 5.39 -13.00 5.72
C PRO A 72 5.58 -11.96 4.59
N ILE A 73 4.97 -12.16 3.41
CA ILE A 73 5.03 -11.23 2.28
C ILE A 73 4.30 -9.91 2.60
N TYR A 74 3.38 -9.89 3.57
CA TYR A 74 2.70 -8.65 3.94
C TYR A 74 3.64 -7.64 4.60
N PHE A 75 4.72 -8.06 5.28
CA PHE A 75 5.70 -7.13 5.85
C PHE A 75 6.42 -6.27 4.79
N PRO A 76 7.07 -6.83 3.75
CA PRO A 76 7.67 -6.02 2.70
C PRO A 76 6.63 -5.17 1.96
N LEU A 77 5.40 -5.66 1.76
CA LEU A 77 4.32 -4.86 1.16
C LEU A 77 3.94 -3.64 2.02
N ALA A 78 3.96 -3.77 3.35
CA ALA A 78 3.76 -2.64 4.24
C ALA A 78 4.83 -1.56 4.03
N PHE A 79 6.11 -1.93 3.94
CA PHE A 79 7.17 -0.96 3.67
C PHE A 79 7.02 -0.29 2.30
N ILE A 80 6.66 -1.08 1.27
CA ILE A 80 6.41 -0.57 -0.08
C ILE A 80 5.27 0.46 -0.09
N SER A 81 4.21 0.24 0.70
CA SER A 81 3.08 1.18 0.77
C SER A 81 3.43 2.56 1.35
N LEU A 82 4.57 2.70 2.04
CA LEU A 82 5.06 3.98 2.59
C LEU A 82 5.92 4.78 1.60
N ILE A 83 6.35 4.17 0.50
CA ILE A 83 7.15 4.84 -0.55
C ILE A 83 6.50 6.15 -1.04
N PRO A 84 5.18 6.21 -1.31
CA PRO A 84 4.51 7.45 -1.70
C PRO A 84 4.66 8.58 -0.68
N ILE A 85 4.64 8.26 0.62
CA ILE A 85 4.81 9.23 1.71
C ILE A 85 6.23 9.78 1.71
N ILE A 86 7.22 8.91 1.61
CA ILE A 86 8.64 9.30 1.53
C ILE A 86 8.88 10.17 0.29
N SER A 87 8.28 9.80 -0.85
CA SER A 87 8.34 10.59 -2.08
C SER A 87 7.74 11.99 -1.92
N LEU A 88 6.61 12.12 -1.20
CA LEU A 88 6.01 13.41 -0.88
C LEU A 88 6.88 14.29 0.04
N LEU A 89 7.63 13.69 0.97
CA LEU A 89 8.50 14.42 1.90
C LEU A 89 9.79 14.92 1.23
N ILE A 90 10.39 14.11 0.36
CA ILE A 90 11.66 14.46 -0.32
C ILE A 90 11.42 15.47 -1.45
N SER A 91 10.23 15.47 -2.03
CA SER A 91 9.99 16.13 -3.31
C SER A 91 9.31 17.47 -3.20
N SER A 92 10.09 18.50 -2.92
CA SER A 92 9.70 19.89 -3.14
C SER A 92 9.66 20.27 -4.64
N LYS A 93 10.23 19.43 -5.54
CA LYS A 93 10.45 19.74 -6.97
C LYS A 93 10.02 18.64 -7.96
N ILE A 94 9.14 17.72 -7.58
CA ILE A 94 8.64 16.69 -8.52
C ILE A 94 7.64 17.28 -9.52
N SER A 95 7.69 16.82 -10.78
CA SER A 95 6.78 17.25 -11.83
C SER A 95 5.33 16.77 -11.57
N PHE A 96 4.35 17.54 -12.04
CA PHE A 96 2.92 17.23 -11.89
C PHE A 96 2.54 15.84 -12.40
N ASN A 97 3.15 15.37 -13.50
CA ASN A 97 2.88 14.04 -14.08
C ASN A 97 3.28 12.91 -13.13
N ILE A 98 4.43 13.03 -12.47
CA ILE A 98 4.92 12.01 -11.53
C ILE A 98 4.00 11.95 -10.31
N HIS A 99 3.52 13.09 -9.81
CA HIS A 99 2.58 13.07 -8.69
C HIS A 99 1.24 12.39 -9.03
N ASN A 100 0.74 12.56 -10.25
CA ASN A 100 -0.48 11.90 -10.69
C ASN A 100 -0.29 10.38 -10.85
N LEU A 101 0.91 9.96 -11.26
CA LEU A 101 1.30 8.54 -11.29
C LEU A 101 1.37 7.95 -9.88
N ILE A 102 2.01 8.65 -8.93
CA ILE A 102 2.08 8.24 -7.52
C ILE A 102 0.68 8.10 -6.92
N PHE A 103 -0.22 9.06 -7.20
CA PHE A 103 -1.60 8.98 -6.74
C PHE A 103 -2.31 7.72 -7.25
N ARG A 104 -2.24 7.44 -8.55
CA ARG A 104 -2.85 6.23 -9.15
C ARG A 104 -2.26 4.95 -8.56
N ALA A 105 -0.93 4.89 -8.42
CA ALA A 105 -0.27 3.74 -7.81
C ALA A 105 -0.72 3.53 -6.36
N THR A 106 -0.86 4.60 -5.58
CA THR A 106 -1.32 4.52 -4.18
C THR A 106 -2.75 3.98 -4.09
N VAL A 107 -3.64 4.43 -4.98
CA VAL A 107 -5.02 3.91 -5.05
C VAL A 107 -5.02 2.42 -5.38
N VAL A 108 -4.23 1.99 -6.37
CA VAL A 108 -4.12 0.56 -6.74
C VAL A 108 -3.61 -0.28 -5.58
N VAL A 109 -2.56 0.18 -4.87
CA VAL A 109 -2.01 -0.51 -3.69
C VAL A 109 -3.06 -0.59 -2.57
N CYS A 110 -3.85 0.46 -2.36
CA CYS A 110 -4.90 0.46 -1.35
C CYS A 110 -6.03 -0.52 -1.68
N VAL A 111 -6.48 -0.56 -2.93
CA VAL A 111 -7.48 -1.54 -3.38
C VAL A 111 -6.93 -2.96 -3.23
N PHE A 112 -5.67 -3.18 -3.63
CA PHE A 112 -5.00 -4.47 -3.46
C PHE A 112 -4.92 -4.89 -1.97
N ALA A 113 -4.58 -3.97 -1.07
CA ALA A 113 -4.55 -4.22 0.37
C ALA A 113 -5.92 -4.65 0.90
N ILE A 114 -7.00 -3.96 0.49
CA ILE A 114 -8.37 -4.32 0.87
C ILE A 114 -8.74 -5.70 0.34
N CYS A 115 -8.40 -6.03 -0.90
CA CYS A 115 -8.64 -7.36 -1.47
C CYS A 115 -7.90 -8.46 -0.69
N CYS A 116 -6.62 -8.25 -0.36
CA CYS A 116 -5.84 -9.17 0.47
C CYS A 116 -6.47 -9.35 1.85
N PHE A 117 -6.96 -8.27 2.46
CA PHE A 117 -7.64 -8.31 3.74
C PHE A 117 -8.93 -9.15 3.69
N MET A 118 -9.80 -8.90 2.70
CA MET A 118 -11.04 -9.66 2.55
C MET A 118 -10.78 -11.14 2.25
N LEU A 119 -9.81 -11.44 1.38
CA LEU A 119 -9.41 -12.81 1.08
C LEU A 119 -8.86 -13.52 2.32
N SER A 120 -8.02 -12.81 3.11
CA SER A 120 -7.46 -13.36 4.33
C SER A 120 -8.53 -13.61 5.38
N LEU A 121 -9.48 -12.68 5.58
CA LEU A 121 -10.62 -12.90 6.46
C LEU A 121 -11.41 -14.14 6.06
N PHE A 122 -11.77 -14.26 4.77
CA PHE A 122 -12.50 -15.42 4.28
C PHE A 122 -11.73 -16.72 4.53
N ALA A 123 -10.44 -16.76 4.22
CA ALA A 123 -9.59 -17.92 4.46
C ALA A 123 -9.47 -18.28 5.95
N MET A 124 -9.40 -17.30 6.85
CA MET A 124 -9.30 -17.56 8.30
C MET A 124 -10.64 -18.00 8.91
N TYR A 125 -11.77 -17.67 8.31
CA TYR A 125 -13.09 -18.12 8.77
C TYR A 125 -13.48 -19.51 8.24
N LEU A 126 -12.88 -19.97 7.14
CA LEU A 126 -13.18 -21.27 6.54
C LEU A 126 -13.11 -22.46 7.52
N PRO A 127 -12.03 -22.62 8.33
CA PRO A 127 -11.92 -23.72 9.28
C PRO A 127 -13.02 -23.71 10.34
N VAL A 128 -13.48 -22.52 10.74
CA VAL A 128 -14.55 -22.36 11.75
C VAL A 128 -15.89 -22.83 11.19
N LEU A 129 -16.18 -22.55 9.92
CA LEU A 129 -17.40 -22.98 9.24
C LEU A 129 -17.43 -24.50 9.07
N GLU A 130 -16.30 -25.12 8.72
CA GLU A 130 -16.20 -26.58 8.60
C GLU A 130 -16.41 -27.26 9.96
N LEU A 131 -15.78 -26.76 11.03
CA LEU A 131 -16.00 -27.25 12.40
C LEU A 131 -17.46 -27.13 12.86
N SER A 132 -18.18 -26.09 12.42
CA SER A 132 -19.60 -25.90 12.72
C SER A 132 -20.47 -26.96 12.03
N ASN A 133 -20.18 -27.25 10.76
CA ASN A 133 -20.98 -28.20 9.97
C ASN A 133 -20.80 -29.66 10.42
N THR A 134 -19.62 -30.02 10.96
CA THR A 134 -19.35 -31.38 11.45
C THR A 134 -20.01 -31.68 12.79
N LYS A 135 -20.49 -30.66 13.53
CA LYS A 135 -21.16 -30.81 14.83
C LYS A 135 -22.70 -30.74 14.76
N SER A 136 -23.29 -30.54 13.57
CA SER A 136 -24.73 -30.56 13.32
C SER A 136 -25.18 -31.88 12.72
#